data_AF-A0A6C0BNT2-F1
#
_entry.id   AF-A0A6C0BNT2-F1
#
_cell.length_a   1.000
_cell.length_b   1.000
_cell.length_c   1.000
_cell.angle_alpha   90.00
_cell.angle_beta   90.00
_cell.angle_gamma   90.00
#
_symmetry.space_group_name_H-M   'P 1'
#
loop_
_entity.id
_entity.type
_entity.pdbx_description
1 polymer ?
#
loop_
_entity_poly.entity_id
_entity_poly.type
_entity_poly.pdbx_seq_one_letter_code
_entity_poly.pdbx_strand_id
1 'polypeptide(L)'
;MDPEALLFGTECKQEIEILKALADLAPKEEDHADGGLDRLDKLMEDFGDLDGALGELSGLSESSISSLGDDDEFDKKWQAKDFSVDVPVPIPPVEISNVVCQSSVCCDLDIAHCERTLKNVTRHKRFPALFVRLKSPAVTLLIFSNGKVLATGGKSYDDDHQAVRQLCKILRKLGYTQAKVGPVRIVNLVAQMTMDFPIQISKMIEDPLHRRYCQSQGGKFSCINYKIKTLVPPVTVKIFGNGSVGFQSAKTVDTLHEAVKLMVPVFYQFRLPRYEPVDPQSLVSHVSHLPQIN
;
A
#
# COMPACT_ATOMS: atom_id res chain seq x y z
N MET A 1 16.81 29.42 22.25
CA MET A 1 16.12 28.12 22.04
C MET A 1 16.61 27.58 20.71
N ASP A 2 17.23 26.40 20.72
CA ASP A 2 17.85 25.78 19.55
C ASP A 2 16.75 25.21 18.62
N PRO A 3 16.64 25.68 17.36
CA PRO A 3 15.62 25.20 16.42
C PRO A 3 15.75 23.69 16.08
N GLU A 4 16.85 23.03 16.44
CA GLU A 4 17.02 21.58 16.26
C GLU A 4 16.23 20.72 17.26
N ALA A 5 15.82 21.26 18.41
CA ALA A 5 15.16 20.48 19.46
C ALA A 5 13.71 20.07 19.12
N LEU A 6 13.08 20.73 18.15
CA LEU A 6 11.66 20.54 17.83
C LEU A 6 11.39 19.41 16.81
N LEU A 7 12.41 18.64 16.36
CA LEU A 7 12.38 17.83 15.12
C LEU A 7 12.23 16.30 15.25
N PHE A 8 12.07 15.73 16.46
CA PHE A 8 12.10 14.26 16.67
C PHE A 8 10.94 13.63 17.47
N GLY A 9 10.09 12.82 16.82
CA GLY A 9 8.85 12.24 17.35
C GLY A 9 9.05 10.83 17.90
N THR A 10 8.14 10.37 18.77
CA THR A 10 8.19 9.06 19.44
C THR A 10 7.59 7.93 18.59
N GLU A 11 8.04 6.71 18.86
CA GLU A 11 7.86 5.47 18.09
C GLU A 11 6.40 5.02 17.86
N CYS A 12 6.06 4.63 16.63
CA CYS A 12 4.89 3.78 16.36
C CYS A 12 5.29 2.29 16.37
N LYS A 13 4.63 1.48 17.21
CA LYS A 13 4.95 0.05 17.41
C LYS A 13 4.89 -0.79 16.13
N GLN A 14 4.03 -0.45 15.17
CA GLN A 14 3.92 -1.14 13.87
C GLN A 14 5.16 -0.95 12.99
N GLU A 15 5.79 0.22 13.07
CA GLU A 15 6.97 0.55 12.27
C GLU A 15 8.17 -0.30 12.72
N ILE A 16 8.32 -0.57 14.02
CA ILE A 16 9.38 -1.43 14.57
C ILE A 16 9.23 -2.89 14.12
N GLU A 17 8.00 -3.41 13.97
CA GLU A 17 7.77 -4.78 13.49
C GLU A 17 8.09 -4.93 12.01
N ILE A 18 7.72 -3.93 11.20
CA ILE A 18 8.08 -3.85 9.80
C ILE A 18 9.61 -3.82 9.67
N LEU A 19 10.28 -2.94 10.43
CA LEU A 19 11.75 -2.83 10.48
C LEU A 19 12.45 -4.12 10.94
N LYS A 20 11.86 -4.86 11.87
CA LYS A 20 12.37 -6.17 12.31
C LYS A 20 12.22 -7.24 11.24
N ALA A 21 11.04 -7.34 10.62
CA ALA A 21 10.79 -8.27 9.54
C ALA A 21 11.74 -8.02 8.35
N LEU A 22 11.98 -6.74 8.02
CA LEU A 22 12.91 -6.31 7.00
C LEU A 22 14.38 -6.65 7.30
N ALA A 23 14.81 -6.48 8.56
CA ALA A 23 16.14 -6.86 9.00
C ALA A 23 16.35 -8.38 9.00
N ASP A 24 15.27 -9.16 9.10
CA ASP A 24 15.31 -10.63 9.06
C ASP A 24 15.29 -11.18 7.62
N LEU A 25 14.72 -10.44 6.67
CA LEU A 25 14.68 -10.78 5.24
C LEU A 25 15.92 -10.33 4.46
N ALA A 26 16.71 -9.41 5.01
CA ALA A 26 17.89 -8.91 4.33
C ALA A 26 18.96 -10.01 4.18
N PRO A 27 19.56 -10.15 2.98
CA PRO A 27 20.60 -11.13 2.73
C PRO A 27 21.82 -10.87 3.63
N LYS A 28 22.40 -11.94 4.18
CA LYS A 28 23.59 -11.89 5.04
C LYS A 28 24.78 -11.26 4.28
N GLU A 29 25.58 -10.44 4.96
CA GLU A 29 26.70 -9.67 4.41
C GLU A 29 27.84 -10.48 3.74
N GLU A 30 27.77 -11.82 3.64
CA GLU A 30 28.93 -12.65 3.27
C GLU A 30 29.16 -12.95 1.78
N ASP A 31 28.35 -12.42 0.84
CA ASP A 31 28.62 -12.62 -0.60
C ASP A 31 29.06 -11.33 -1.29
N HIS A 32 30.38 -11.18 -1.49
CA HIS A 32 30.97 -10.04 -2.20
C HIS A 32 30.73 -10.06 -3.72
N ALA A 33 30.46 -8.85 -4.24
CA ALA A 33 30.88 -8.29 -5.53
C ALA A 33 30.28 -8.89 -6.83
N ASP A 34 28.99 -8.64 -7.07
CA ASP A 34 28.47 -8.05 -8.33
C ASP A 34 26.94 -7.81 -8.25
N GLY A 35 26.23 -8.65 -7.48
CA GLY A 35 24.76 -8.64 -7.37
C GLY A 35 24.16 -7.69 -6.31
N GLY A 36 24.92 -6.78 -5.73
CA GLY A 36 24.49 -5.94 -4.60
C GLY A 36 23.48 -4.85 -4.98
N LEU A 37 23.61 -4.28 -6.18
CA LEU A 37 22.68 -3.28 -6.72
C LEU A 37 21.34 -3.93 -7.12
N ASP A 38 21.37 -5.08 -7.80
CA ASP A 38 20.18 -5.84 -8.16
C ASP A 38 19.42 -6.34 -6.92
N ARG A 39 20.14 -6.81 -5.89
CA ARG A 39 19.53 -7.17 -4.60
C ARG A 39 18.90 -5.96 -3.92
N LEU A 40 19.50 -4.77 -4.01
CA LEU A 40 18.96 -3.56 -3.42
C LEU A 40 17.76 -3.02 -4.21
N ASP A 41 17.78 -3.11 -5.54
CA ASP A 41 16.64 -2.74 -6.39
C ASP A 41 15.48 -3.71 -6.20
N LYS A 42 15.75 -5.02 -6.15
CA LYS A 42 14.78 -6.04 -5.76
C LYS A 42 14.25 -5.79 -4.35
N LEU A 43 15.13 -5.52 -3.38
CA LEU A 43 14.74 -5.22 -2.02
C LEU A 43 13.85 -3.96 -1.98
N MET A 44 14.19 -2.89 -2.71
CA MET A 44 13.36 -1.67 -2.81
C MET A 44 12.02 -1.91 -3.52
N GLU A 45 11.95 -2.84 -4.48
CA GLU A 45 10.69 -3.30 -5.08
C GLU A 45 9.86 -4.12 -4.08
N ASP A 46 10.48 -5.08 -3.38
CA ASP A 46 9.88 -5.89 -2.33
C ASP A 46 9.44 -5.02 -1.13
N PHE A 47 10.15 -3.92 -0.86
CA PHE A 47 9.80 -2.88 0.12
C PHE A 47 8.57 -2.08 -0.31
N GLY A 48 8.47 -1.78 -1.60
CA GLY A 48 7.27 -1.24 -2.20
C GLY A 48 6.08 -2.17 -2.02
N ASP A 49 6.31 -3.48 -1.99
CA ASP A 49 5.28 -4.51 -1.80
C ASP A 49 5.24 -5.09 -0.38
N LEU A 50 5.87 -4.44 0.60
CA LEU A 50 6.14 -5.02 1.92
C LEU A 50 4.87 -5.36 2.72
N ASP A 51 3.78 -4.66 2.46
CA ASP A 51 2.46 -4.97 3.02
C ASP A 51 1.89 -6.28 2.43
N GLY A 52 2.24 -6.60 1.17
CA GLY A 52 2.00 -7.89 0.52
C GLY A 52 2.95 -8.98 1.01
N ALA A 53 4.25 -8.69 1.14
CA ALA A 53 5.28 -9.62 1.61
C ALA A 53 5.12 -9.99 3.10
N LEU A 54 4.69 -9.06 3.97
CA LEU A 54 4.29 -9.36 5.35
C LEU A 54 3.04 -10.25 5.42
N GLY A 55 2.20 -10.21 4.38
CA GLY A 55 1.11 -11.17 4.19
C GLY A 55 1.59 -12.56 3.73
N GLU A 56 2.71 -12.66 3.01
CA GLU A 56 3.28 -13.92 2.52
C GLU A 56 4.19 -14.61 3.56
N LEU A 57 4.90 -13.83 4.40
CA LEU A 57 5.80 -14.34 5.44
C LEU A 57 5.08 -14.92 6.67
N SER A 58 3.76 -14.81 6.74
CA SER A 58 2.93 -15.43 7.77
C SER A 58 2.39 -16.84 7.43
N GLY A 59 2.72 -17.43 6.28
CA GLY A 59 2.24 -18.80 6.02
C GLY A 59 2.64 -19.43 4.70
N LEU A 60 3.48 -20.45 4.79
CA LEU A 60 3.81 -21.40 3.74
C LEU A 60 2.57 -22.18 3.22
N SER A 61 2.63 -22.46 1.92
CA SER A 61 1.94 -23.47 1.08
C SER A 61 0.81 -22.95 0.16
N GLU A 62 1.21 -22.58 -1.06
CA GLU A 62 0.37 -22.33 -2.25
C GLU A 62 -0.23 -23.59 -2.89
N SER A 63 -0.11 -24.76 -2.28
CA SER A 63 -0.57 -26.00 -2.91
C SER A 63 -2.03 -26.29 -2.55
N SER A 64 -3.00 -25.68 -3.25
CA SER A 64 -4.33 -26.26 -3.53
C SER A 64 -5.29 -25.29 -4.28
N ILE A 65 -4.87 -24.63 -5.36
CA ILE A 65 -5.85 -24.03 -6.31
C ILE A 65 -5.32 -24.17 -7.76
N SER A 66 -5.14 -25.41 -8.22
CA SER A 66 -4.87 -25.70 -9.63
C SER A 66 -5.75 -26.86 -10.09
N SER A 67 -7.02 -26.58 -10.37
CA SER A 67 -7.87 -27.40 -11.24
C SER A 67 -9.30 -26.86 -11.29
N LEU A 68 -9.50 -25.65 -11.82
CA LEU A 68 -10.83 -25.23 -12.28
C LEU A 68 -10.64 -24.49 -13.61
N GLY A 69 -11.39 -24.94 -14.61
CA GLY A 69 -11.19 -24.65 -16.03
C GLY A 69 -11.29 -23.18 -16.42
N ASP A 70 -10.69 -22.89 -17.57
CA ASP A 70 -10.61 -21.59 -18.21
C ASP A 70 -12.02 -21.10 -18.62
N ASP A 71 -12.74 -20.45 -17.70
CA ASP A 71 -13.94 -19.67 -18.05
C ASP A 71 -13.51 -18.34 -18.70
N ASP A 72 -13.14 -18.46 -19.99
CA ASP A 72 -12.60 -17.42 -20.89
C ASP A 72 -13.45 -16.14 -20.96
N GLU A 73 -14.76 -16.23 -20.75
CA GLU A 73 -15.70 -15.12 -20.98
C GLU A 73 -15.55 -13.99 -19.95
N PHE A 74 -15.28 -14.34 -18.69
CA PHE A 74 -15.09 -13.33 -17.65
C PHE A 74 -13.67 -12.74 -17.67
N ASP A 75 -12.65 -13.55 -17.96
CA ASP A 75 -11.30 -13.01 -18.17
C ASP A 75 -11.30 -12.03 -19.36
N LYS A 76 -12.11 -12.30 -20.40
CA LYS A 76 -12.38 -11.33 -21.47
C LYS A 76 -13.10 -10.08 -20.96
N LYS A 77 -14.13 -10.20 -20.10
CA LYS A 77 -14.84 -9.05 -19.49
C LYS A 77 -13.92 -8.18 -18.64
N TRP A 78 -13.04 -8.80 -17.87
CA TRP A 78 -12.06 -8.15 -17.02
C TRP A 78 -10.91 -7.53 -17.82
N GLN A 79 -10.45 -8.18 -18.90
CA GLN A 79 -9.54 -7.59 -19.89
C GLN A 79 -10.19 -6.43 -20.66
N ALA A 80 -11.48 -6.53 -20.97
CA ALA A 80 -12.28 -5.48 -21.60
C ALA A 80 -12.66 -4.36 -20.63
N LYS A 81 -12.37 -4.51 -19.31
CA LYS A 81 -12.75 -3.59 -18.23
C LYS A 81 -14.26 -3.30 -18.17
N ASP A 82 -15.08 -4.25 -18.62
CA ASP A 82 -16.51 -4.05 -18.83
C ASP A 82 -17.33 -4.48 -17.59
N PHE A 83 -17.32 -3.66 -16.53
CA PHE A 83 -18.10 -3.88 -15.30
C PHE A 83 -19.30 -2.95 -15.19
N SER A 84 -19.82 -2.46 -16.31
CA SER A 84 -20.91 -1.47 -16.28
C SER A 84 -22.12 -2.05 -15.55
N VAL A 85 -22.44 -1.44 -14.42
CA VAL A 85 -23.80 -1.47 -13.89
C VAL A 85 -24.55 -0.42 -14.71
N ASP A 86 -25.76 -0.74 -15.20
CA ASP A 86 -26.59 0.17 -16.02
C ASP A 86 -27.00 1.48 -15.30
N VAL A 87 -26.50 1.69 -14.08
CA VAL A 87 -26.74 2.84 -13.22
C VAL A 87 -25.39 3.47 -12.83
N PRO A 88 -25.24 4.81 -12.90
CA PRO A 88 -24.05 5.49 -12.37
C PRO A 88 -23.89 5.19 -10.88
N VAL A 89 -22.87 4.42 -10.52
CA VAL A 89 -22.53 4.15 -9.12
C VAL A 89 -21.66 5.28 -8.57
N PRO A 90 -22.01 5.92 -7.43
CA PRO A 90 -21.16 6.94 -6.85
C PRO A 90 -19.86 6.32 -6.34
N ILE A 91 -18.74 6.95 -6.65
CA ILE A 91 -17.41 6.57 -6.16
C ILE A 91 -17.11 7.41 -4.90
N PRO A 92 -16.97 6.80 -3.72
CA PRO A 92 -16.57 7.53 -2.51
C PRO A 92 -15.18 8.17 -2.65
N PRO A 93 -14.87 9.22 -1.87
CA PRO A 93 -13.54 9.80 -1.86
C PRO A 93 -12.49 8.76 -1.43
N VAL A 94 -11.35 8.79 -2.12
CA VAL A 94 -10.20 7.92 -1.85
C VAL A 94 -9.12 8.75 -1.19
N GLU A 95 -8.68 8.31 -0.02
CA GLU A 95 -7.65 8.99 0.76
C GLU A 95 -6.32 8.24 0.63
N ILE A 96 -5.26 8.94 0.22
CA ILE A 96 -3.91 8.39 0.25
C ILE A 96 -3.41 8.43 1.70
N SER A 97 -3.20 7.25 2.27
CA SER A 97 -2.74 7.10 3.65
C SER A 97 -1.22 7.13 3.74
N ASN A 98 -0.54 6.58 2.73
CA ASN A 98 0.91 6.52 2.68
C ASN A 98 1.42 6.51 1.23
N VAL A 99 2.55 7.17 1.03
CA VAL A 99 3.35 7.13 -0.19
C VAL A 99 4.72 6.59 0.20
N VAL A 100 5.26 5.73 -0.66
CA VAL A 100 6.65 5.30 -0.57
C VAL A 100 7.37 5.83 -1.81
N CYS A 101 8.36 6.69 -1.59
CA CYS A 101 9.19 7.24 -2.66
C CYS A 101 10.61 6.71 -2.60
N GLN A 102 11.20 6.47 -3.77
CA GLN A 102 12.63 6.24 -3.91
C GLN A 102 13.31 7.48 -4.49
N SER A 103 14.49 7.79 -3.98
CA SER A 103 15.38 8.82 -4.49
C SER A 103 16.85 8.45 -4.26
N SER A 104 17.74 9.42 -4.44
CA SER A 104 19.17 9.32 -4.13
C SER A 104 19.69 10.67 -3.65
N VAL A 105 20.73 10.65 -2.82
CA VAL A 105 21.52 11.84 -2.45
C VAL A 105 22.68 12.10 -3.42
N CYS A 106 22.83 11.26 -4.46
CA CYS A 106 23.82 11.34 -5.53
C CYS A 106 25.29 11.35 -5.06
N CYS A 107 25.58 10.71 -3.94
CA CYS A 107 26.93 10.49 -3.45
C CYS A 107 26.99 9.29 -2.51
N ASP A 108 28.16 8.65 -2.43
CA ASP A 108 28.40 7.59 -1.46
C ASP A 108 28.48 8.14 -0.04
N LEU A 109 28.04 7.32 0.91
CA LEU A 109 27.90 7.64 2.32
C LEU A 109 28.64 6.60 3.15
N ASP A 110 29.47 7.08 4.08
CA ASP A 110 29.95 6.25 5.19
C ASP A 110 28.81 6.12 6.20
N ILE A 111 28.12 4.98 6.17
CA ILE A 111 27.00 4.67 7.07
C ILE A 111 27.43 4.66 8.53
N ALA A 112 28.64 4.19 8.84
CA ALA A 112 29.15 4.17 10.21
C ALA A 112 29.43 5.58 10.73
N HIS A 113 29.96 6.47 9.88
CA HIS A 113 30.07 7.88 10.21
C HIS A 113 28.70 8.53 10.40
N CYS A 114 27.76 8.30 9.46
CA CYS A 114 26.40 8.83 9.55
C CYS A 114 25.68 8.36 10.83
N GLU A 115 25.80 7.09 11.19
CA GLU A 115 25.23 6.50 12.42
C GLU A 115 25.72 7.19 13.69
N ARG A 116 27.02 7.51 13.75
CA ARG A 116 27.61 8.18 14.92
C ARG A 116 27.23 9.65 15.04
N THR A 117 26.89 10.31 13.94
CA THR A 117 26.73 11.77 13.91
C THR A 117 25.29 12.25 13.73
N LEU A 118 24.45 11.47 13.05
CA LEU A 118 23.03 11.78 12.89
C LEU A 118 22.25 11.48 14.18
N LYS A 119 21.24 12.31 14.46
CA LYS A 119 20.29 12.11 15.57
C LYS A 119 19.11 11.25 15.09
N ASN A 120 18.48 10.50 16.00
CA ASN A 120 17.28 9.66 15.74
C ASN A 120 17.49 8.65 14.62
N VAL A 121 18.64 8.00 14.72
CA VAL A 121 19.08 6.98 13.80
C VAL A 121 18.97 5.62 14.45
N THR A 122 18.55 4.64 13.67
CA THR A 122 18.55 3.23 14.06
C THR A 122 19.29 2.45 12.98
N ARG A 123 20.18 1.54 13.39
CA ARG A 123 20.85 0.60 12.50
C ARG A 123 20.65 -0.81 13.02
N HIS A 124 20.30 -1.72 12.13
CA HIS A 124 20.22 -3.15 12.43
C HIS A 124 21.45 -3.85 11.86
N LYS A 125 22.11 -4.70 12.65
CA LYS A 125 23.36 -5.39 12.24
C LYS A 125 23.23 -6.20 10.95
N ARG A 126 22.02 -6.66 10.62
CA ARG A 126 21.73 -7.49 9.45
C ARG A 126 21.15 -6.70 8.27
N PHE A 127 20.94 -5.40 8.43
CA PHE A 127 20.27 -4.58 7.42
C PHE A 127 21.23 -3.53 6.84
N PRO A 128 21.35 -3.40 5.51
CA PRO A 128 22.37 -2.58 4.87
C PRO A 128 22.05 -1.07 4.84
N ALA A 129 20.91 -0.65 5.40
CA ALA A 129 20.50 0.75 5.43
C ALA A 129 20.44 1.32 6.84
N LEU A 130 20.59 2.64 6.88
CA LEU A 130 20.41 3.47 8.05
C LEU A 130 18.99 4.03 8.09
N PHE A 131 18.30 3.87 9.21
CA PHE A 131 16.97 4.44 9.40
C PHE A 131 17.07 5.80 10.05
N VAL A 132 16.58 6.85 9.40
CA VAL A 132 16.59 8.23 9.89
C VAL A 132 15.16 8.74 9.93
N ARG A 133 14.72 9.21 11.10
CA ARG A 133 13.34 9.68 11.30
C ARG A 133 13.28 11.21 11.35
N LEU A 134 12.39 11.79 10.55
CA LEU A 134 12.07 13.22 10.54
C LEU A 134 10.69 13.46 11.18
N LYS A 135 10.50 14.57 11.91
CA LYS A 135 9.16 14.96 12.40
C LYS A 135 8.31 15.69 11.38
N SER A 136 8.92 16.55 10.58
CA SER A 136 8.20 17.50 9.73
C SER A 136 8.88 17.57 8.38
N PRO A 137 8.36 16.87 7.36
CA PRO A 137 7.24 15.93 7.43
C PRO A 137 7.56 14.67 8.25
N ALA A 138 6.53 13.99 8.77
CA ALA A 138 6.68 12.77 9.56
C ALA A 138 7.02 11.60 8.63
N VAL A 139 8.30 11.47 8.29
CA VAL A 139 8.82 10.55 7.29
C VAL A 139 10.03 9.81 7.84
N THR A 140 10.10 8.52 7.54
CA THR A 140 11.25 7.67 7.80
C THR A 140 12.04 7.47 6.51
N LEU A 141 13.33 7.73 6.58
CA LEU A 141 14.27 7.60 5.47
C LEU A 141 15.16 6.37 5.71
N LEU A 142 15.22 5.48 4.74
CA LEU A 142 16.19 4.39 4.67
C LEU A 142 17.30 4.84 3.75
N ILE A 143 18.51 4.93 4.27
CA ILE A 143 19.66 5.48 3.56
C ILE A 143 20.70 4.38 3.37
N PHE A 144 21.09 4.14 2.12
CA PHE A 144 22.07 3.13 1.76
C PHE A 144 23.45 3.75 1.53
N SER A 145 24.52 2.95 1.65
CA SER A 145 25.91 3.42 1.50
C SER A 145 26.21 4.00 0.12
N ASN A 146 25.50 3.57 -0.92
CA ASN A 146 25.59 4.13 -2.28
C ASN A 146 24.75 5.40 -2.48
N GLY A 147 24.19 5.96 -1.41
CA GLY A 147 23.37 7.16 -1.43
C GLY A 147 21.96 6.96 -2.00
N LYS A 148 21.50 5.74 -2.28
CA LYS A 148 20.06 5.50 -2.51
C LYS A 148 19.27 5.80 -1.24
N VAL A 149 18.06 6.30 -1.40
CA VAL A 149 17.15 6.64 -0.30
C VAL A 149 15.76 6.12 -0.59
N LEU A 150 15.14 5.45 0.38
CA LEU A 150 13.71 5.17 0.40
C LEU A 150 13.05 6.04 1.48
N ALA A 151 12.01 6.77 1.11
CA ALA A 151 11.19 7.58 2.00
C ALA A 151 9.82 6.91 2.15
N THR A 152 9.32 6.84 3.39
CA THR A 152 8.01 6.28 3.71
C THR A 152 7.39 6.98 4.92
N GLY A 153 6.06 6.99 4.99
CA GLY A 153 5.28 7.65 6.06
C GLY A 153 4.67 8.99 5.62
N GLY A 154 5.13 9.54 4.49
CA GLY A 154 4.51 10.72 3.87
C GLY A 154 3.11 10.39 3.34
N LYS A 155 2.19 11.35 3.41
CA LYS A 155 0.85 11.22 2.81
C LYS A 155 0.82 11.67 1.36
N SER A 156 1.92 12.27 0.90
CA SER A 156 2.05 12.84 -0.43
C SER A 156 3.48 12.70 -0.92
N TYR A 157 3.63 12.76 -2.24
CA TYR A 157 4.94 12.85 -2.89
C TYR A 157 5.76 14.05 -2.38
N ASP A 158 5.12 15.18 -2.10
CA ASP A 158 5.81 16.39 -1.67
C ASP A 158 6.40 16.24 -0.27
N ASP A 159 5.70 15.54 0.64
CA ASP A 159 6.24 15.21 1.97
C ASP A 159 7.56 14.42 1.86
N ASP A 160 7.55 13.33 1.10
CA ASP A 160 8.74 12.50 0.91
C ASP A 160 9.87 13.25 0.20
N HIS A 161 9.53 14.06 -0.81
CA HIS A 161 10.50 14.90 -1.51
C HIS A 161 11.12 15.97 -0.60
N GLN A 162 10.32 16.59 0.27
CA GLN A 162 10.81 17.52 1.29
C GLN A 162 11.72 16.80 2.30
N ALA A 163 11.37 15.59 2.73
CA ALA A 163 12.18 14.77 3.62
C ALA A 163 13.58 14.48 3.02
N VAL A 164 13.64 14.03 1.77
CA VAL A 164 14.93 13.79 1.07
C VAL A 164 15.73 15.09 0.92
N ARG A 165 15.06 16.22 0.68
CA ARG A 165 15.73 17.53 0.63
C ARG A 165 16.31 17.94 1.98
N GLN A 166 15.60 17.69 3.07
CA GLN A 166 16.12 17.93 4.43
C GLN A 166 17.34 17.05 4.71
N LEU A 167 17.27 15.76 4.35
CA LEU A 167 18.41 14.85 4.47
C LEU A 167 19.65 15.39 3.74
N CYS A 168 19.51 15.82 2.49
CA CYS A 168 20.63 16.41 1.74
C CYS A 168 21.25 17.62 2.46
N LYS A 169 20.43 18.49 3.06
CA LYS A 169 20.93 19.63 3.84
C LYS A 169 21.71 19.19 5.08
N ILE A 170 21.24 18.15 5.77
CA ILE A 170 21.92 17.58 6.93
C ILE A 170 23.26 16.96 6.50
N LEU A 171 23.26 16.14 5.45
CA LEU A 171 24.47 15.48 4.93
C LEU A 171 25.54 16.49 4.50
N ARG A 172 25.17 17.61 3.86
CA ARG A 172 26.13 18.67 3.53
C ARG A 172 26.83 19.26 4.75
N LYS A 173 26.10 19.44 5.86
CA LYS A 173 26.68 19.92 7.12
C LYS A 173 27.64 18.89 7.75
N LEU A 174 27.48 17.61 7.42
CA LEU A 174 28.34 16.52 7.86
C LEU A 174 29.58 16.31 6.99
N GLY A 175 29.78 17.11 5.94
CA GLY A 175 30.94 17.02 5.05
C GLY A 175 30.64 16.42 3.67
N TYR A 176 29.43 15.90 3.44
CA TYR A 176 28.98 15.44 2.11
C TYR A 176 28.50 16.62 1.26
N THR A 177 29.42 17.54 0.93
CA THR A 177 29.11 18.81 0.24
C THR A 177 28.41 18.64 -1.11
N GLN A 178 28.65 17.51 -1.78
CA GLN A 178 28.07 17.11 -3.06
C GLN A 178 26.64 16.56 -2.96
N ALA A 179 26.12 16.29 -1.76
CA ALA A 179 24.80 15.67 -1.58
C ALA A 179 23.70 16.53 -2.23
N LYS A 180 22.91 15.93 -3.12
CA LYS A 180 21.80 16.60 -3.81
C LYS A 180 20.64 15.63 -3.99
N VAL A 181 19.44 16.19 -4.07
CA VAL A 181 18.24 15.39 -4.32
C VAL A 181 18.29 14.89 -5.76
N GLY A 182 18.39 13.58 -5.94
CA GLY A 182 18.22 12.92 -7.22
C GLY A 182 16.74 12.83 -7.63
N PRO A 183 16.43 12.22 -8.78
CA PRO A 183 15.06 11.98 -9.19
C PRO A 183 14.28 11.25 -8.09
N VAL A 184 13.09 11.75 -7.76
CA VAL A 184 12.17 11.10 -6.83
C VAL A 184 11.10 10.39 -7.64
N ARG A 185 10.86 9.12 -7.34
CA ARG A 185 9.81 8.31 -7.96
C ARG A 185 8.93 7.67 -6.89
N ILE A 186 7.63 7.64 -7.14
CA ILE A 186 6.72 6.84 -6.32
C ILE A 186 6.99 5.37 -6.64
N VAL A 187 7.17 4.58 -5.59
CA VAL A 187 7.35 3.12 -5.67
C VAL A 187 6.08 2.41 -5.23
N ASN A 188 5.37 2.97 -4.25
CA ASN A 188 4.09 2.43 -3.78
C ASN A 188 3.17 3.53 -3.24
N LEU A 189 1.87 3.28 -3.34
CA LEU A 189 0.78 4.04 -2.76
C LEU A 189 -0.10 3.10 -1.97
N VAL A 190 -0.41 3.52 -0.74
CA VAL A 190 -1.46 2.91 0.07
C VAL A 190 -2.59 3.91 0.21
N ALA A 191 -3.79 3.48 -0.15
CA ALA A 191 -4.97 4.32 -0.09
C ALA A 191 -6.12 3.58 0.57
N GLN A 192 -7.11 4.33 1.04
CA GLN A 192 -8.30 3.80 1.67
C GLN A 192 -9.54 4.52 1.19
N MET A 193 -10.67 3.82 1.19
CA MET A 193 -11.99 4.38 1.03
C MET A 193 -12.97 3.65 1.96
N THR A 194 -14.17 4.19 2.12
CA THR A 194 -15.25 3.52 2.82
C THR A 194 -16.52 3.60 1.98
N MET A 195 -17.12 2.45 1.72
CA MET A 195 -18.48 2.35 1.19
C MET A 195 -19.47 2.65 2.31
N ASP A 196 -20.58 3.29 1.99
CA ASP A 196 -21.68 3.60 2.92
C ASP A 196 -22.58 2.38 3.24
N PHE A 197 -22.22 1.20 2.72
CA PHE A 197 -22.90 -0.05 2.96
C PHE A 197 -21.92 -1.20 3.30
N PRO A 198 -22.37 -2.21 4.06
CA PRO A 198 -21.60 -3.42 4.30
C PRO A 198 -21.51 -4.30 3.04
N ILE A 199 -20.36 -4.96 2.88
CA ILE A 199 -20.02 -5.83 1.74
C ILE A 199 -20.07 -7.29 2.17
N GLN A 200 -20.78 -8.13 1.41
CA GLN A 200 -20.94 -9.56 1.65
C GLN A 200 -19.73 -10.37 1.17
N ILE A 201 -18.65 -10.30 1.95
CA ILE A 201 -17.39 -11.00 1.66
C ILE A 201 -17.60 -12.50 1.40
N SER A 202 -18.41 -13.19 2.20
CA SER A 202 -18.66 -14.63 2.04
C SER A 202 -19.18 -14.96 0.64
N LYS A 203 -20.13 -14.16 0.13
CA LYS A 203 -20.66 -14.35 -1.22
C LYS A 203 -19.61 -14.10 -2.29
N MET A 204 -18.75 -13.10 -2.11
CA MET A 204 -17.67 -12.81 -3.06
C MET A 204 -16.62 -13.94 -3.12
N ILE A 205 -16.36 -14.65 -2.01
CA ILE A 205 -15.47 -15.83 -1.98
C ILE A 205 -16.13 -17.08 -2.58
N GLU A 206 -17.43 -17.22 -2.40
CA GLU A 206 -18.23 -18.33 -2.93
C GLU A 206 -18.53 -18.15 -4.42
N ASP A 207 -18.59 -16.91 -4.90
CA ASP A 207 -18.82 -16.58 -6.30
C ASP A 207 -17.67 -17.10 -7.19
N PRO A 208 -17.95 -18.03 -8.13
CA PRO A 208 -16.93 -18.63 -8.98
C PRO A 208 -16.11 -17.61 -9.79
N LEU A 209 -16.71 -16.47 -10.16
CA LEU A 209 -16.06 -15.43 -10.96
C LEU A 209 -15.02 -14.67 -10.13
N HIS A 210 -15.35 -14.37 -8.87
CA HIS A 210 -14.52 -13.54 -8.00
C HIS A 210 -13.52 -14.34 -7.15
N ARG A 211 -13.82 -15.60 -6.84
CA ARG A 211 -13.00 -16.48 -5.98
C ARG A 211 -11.53 -16.55 -6.42
N ARG A 212 -11.25 -16.60 -7.72
CA ARG A 212 -9.89 -16.69 -8.29
C ARG A 212 -9.00 -15.46 -8.06
N TYR A 213 -9.59 -14.32 -7.70
CA TYR A 213 -8.89 -13.09 -7.33
C TYR A 213 -8.85 -12.90 -5.81
N CYS A 214 -9.68 -13.63 -5.06
CA CYS A 214 -9.72 -13.59 -3.61
C CYS A 214 -8.61 -14.48 -3.03
N GLN A 215 -7.61 -13.86 -2.42
CA GLN A 215 -6.60 -14.53 -1.61
C GLN A 215 -7.10 -14.56 -0.17
N SER A 216 -7.61 -15.72 0.26
CA SER A 216 -7.97 -15.95 1.66
C SER A 216 -6.74 -16.42 2.42
N GLN A 217 -6.30 -15.65 3.42
CA GLN A 217 -5.37 -16.17 4.41
C GLN A 217 -6.13 -17.13 5.33
N GLY A 218 -5.57 -18.30 5.61
CA GLY A 218 -6.22 -19.32 6.44
C GLY A 218 -6.58 -18.78 7.83
N GLY A 219 -7.80 -19.08 8.28
CA GLY A 219 -8.24 -18.94 9.68
C GLY A 219 -8.67 -17.53 10.11
N LYS A 220 -9.99 -17.34 10.29
CA LYS A 220 -10.64 -16.28 11.11
C LYS A 220 -10.23 -14.81 10.85
N PHE A 221 -10.37 -14.30 9.63
CA PHE A 221 -10.30 -12.84 9.41
C PHE A 221 -11.59 -12.26 8.83
N SER A 222 -11.91 -11.02 9.25
CA SER A 222 -13.10 -10.24 8.86
C SER A 222 -12.95 -9.54 7.50
N CYS A 223 -11.88 -9.83 6.76
CA CYS A 223 -11.53 -9.19 5.50
C CYS A 223 -10.93 -10.17 4.47
N ILE A 224 -10.94 -9.81 3.19
CA ILE A 224 -10.23 -10.52 2.13
C ILE A 224 -9.24 -9.64 1.39
N ASN A 225 -8.19 -10.24 0.83
CA ASN A 225 -7.32 -9.59 -0.14
C ASN A 225 -7.77 -9.97 -1.55
N TYR A 226 -8.16 -8.99 -2.35
CA TYR A 226 -8.61 -9.16 -3.73
C TYR A 226 -7.55 -8.63 -4.69
N LYS A 227 -6.94 -9.49 -5.51
CA LYS A 227 -5.82 -9.12 -6.40
C LYS A 227 -6.30 -8.84 -7.82
N ILE A 228 -6.22 -7.57 -8.24
CA ILE A 228 -6.56 -7.10 -9.59
C ILE A 228 -5.39 -7.42 -10.53
N LYS A 229 -5.40 -8.63 -11.09
CA LYS A 229 -4.29 -9.15 -11.91
C LYS A 229 -4.12 -8.49 -13.28
N THR A 230 -5.13 -7.76 -13.79
CA THR A 230 -5.05 -7.06 -15.10
C THR A 230 -4.34 -5.72 -15.04
N LEU A 231 -4.19 -5.14 -13.86
CA LEU A 231 -3.32 -3.98 -13.71
C LEU A 231 -1.87 -4.46 -13.70
N VAL A 232 -0.99 -3.66 -14.29
CA VAL A 232 0.44 -3.96 -14.38
C VAL A 232 1.20 -2.80 -13.73
N PRO A 233 1.74 -2.99 -12.51
CA PRO A 233 1.67 -4.20 -11.70
C PRO A 233 0.28 -4.42 -11.07
N PRO A 234 -0.02 -5.65 -10.61
CA PRO A 234 -1.28 -5.95 -9.94
C PRO A 234 -1.49 -5.09 -8.69
N VAL A 235 -2.73 -4.69 -8.46
CA VAL A 235 -3.13 -3.97 -7.25
C VAL A 235 -3.86 -4.92 -6.32
N THR A 236 -3.51 -4.89 -5.04
CA THR A 236 -4.18 -5.68 -4.00
C THR A 236 -5.19 -4.80 -3.27
N VAL A 237 -6.42 -5.29 -3.14
CA VAL A 237 -7.53 -4.57 -2.51
C VAL A 237 -7.99 -5.34 -1.28
N LYS A 238 -7.79 -4.75 -0.11
CA LYS A 238 -8.20 -5.31 1.18
C LYS A 238 -9.63 -4.88 1.49
N ILE A 239 -10.56 -5.82 1.51
CA ILE A 239 -12.00 -5.55 1.61
C ILE A 239 -12.49 -6.04 2.97
N PHE A 240 -13.14 -5.17 3.73
CA PHE A 240 -13.73 -5.48 5.03
C PHE A 240 -15.26 -5.52 4.94
N GLY A 241 -15.89 -6.42 5.70
CA GLY A 241 -17.35 -6.62 5.61
C GLY A 241 -18.17 -5.40 6.04
N ASN A 242 -17.56 -4.48 6.81
CA ASN A 242 -18.18 -3.22 7.23
C ASN A 242 -18.20 -2.14 6.14
N GLY A 243 -17.62 -2.39 4.95
CA GLY A 243 -17.54 -1.41 3.85
C GLY A 243 -16.20 -0.66 3.78
N SER A 244 -15.30 -0.84 4.74
CA SER A 244 -13.94 -0.30 4.65
C SER A 244 -13.14 -1.04 3.57
N VAL A 245 -12.39 -0.30 2.76
CA VAL A 245 -11.60 -0.84 1.65
C VAL A 245 -10.22 -0.17 1.63
N GLY A 246 -9.16 -0.98 1.58
CA GLY A 246 -7.79 -0.53 1.39
C GLY A 246 -7.26 -0.94 0.01
N PHE A 247 -6.47 -0.08 -0.61
CA PHE A 247 -5.76 -0.33 -1.86
C PHE A 247 -4.25 -0.29 -1.59
N GLN A 248 -3.55 -1.32 -2.04
CA GLN A 248 -2.12 -1.53 -1.81
C GLN A 248 -1.42 -1.91 -3.13
N SER A 249 -0.11 -1.68 -3.18
CA SER A 249 0.78 -2.05 -4.30
C SER A 249 0.60 -1.21 -5.57
N ALA A 250 -0.21 -0.14 -5.53
CA ALA A 250 -0.36 0.77 -6.66
C ALA A 250 0.89 1.64 -6.83
N LYS A 251 1.53 1.61 -8.00
CA LYS A 251 2.75 2.41 -8.27
C LYS A 251 2.47 3.85 -8.71
N THR A 252 1.25 4.15 -9.14
CA THR A 252 0.85 5.48 -9.60
C THR A 252 -0.58 5.81 -9.16
N VAL A 253 -0.88 7.11 -9.11
CA VAL A 253 -2.23 7.61 -8.79
C VAL A 253 -3.24 7.18 -9.86
N ASP A 254 -2.82 7.12 -11.13
CA ASP A 254 -3.68 6.66 -12.22
C ASP A 254 -4.04 5.18 -12.07
N THR A 255 -3.06 4.33 -11.74
CA THR A 255 -3.30 2.91 -11.46
C THR A 255 -4.24 2.73 -10.26
N LEU A 256 -4.09 3.55 -9.21
CA LEU A 256 -5.01 3.56 -8.08
C LEU A 256 -6.43 3.93 -8.53
N HIS A 257 -6.60 4.99 -9.32
CA HIS A 257 -7.91 5.40 -9.83
C HIS A 257 -8.54 4.34 -10.74
N GLU A 258 -7.75 3.64 -11.56
CA GLU A 258 -8.23 2.52 -12.36
C GLU A 258 -8.71 1.37 -11.47
N ALA A 259 -7.95 0.99 -10.44
CA ALA A 259 -8.34 -0.04 -9.48
C ALA A 259 -9.67 0.31 -8.80
N VAL A 260 -9.83 1.57 -8.37
CA VAL A 260 -11.06 2.08 -7.76
C VAL A 260 -12.25 1.93 -8.71
N LYS A 261 -12.10 2.37 -9.98
CA LYS A 261 -13.16 2.28 -11.00
C LYS A 261 -13.57 0.85 -11.30
N LEU A 262 -12.61 -0.09 -11.28
CA LEU A 262 -12.90 -1.51 -11.48
C LEU A 262 -13.64 -2.13 -10.28
N MET A 263 -13.27 -1.76 -9.06
CA MET A 263 -13.78 -2.43 -7.86
C MET A 263 -15.08 -1.86 -7.31
N VAL A 264 -15.37 -0.57 -7.49
CA VAL A 264 -16.61 0.03 -6.97
C VAL A 264 -17.87 -0.71 -7.49
N PRO A 265 -18.02 -1.01 -8.79
CA PRO A 265 -19.13 -1.83 -9.30
C PRO A 265 -19.24 -3.20 -8.61
N VAL A 266 -18.10 -3.85 -8.37
CA VAL A 266 -18.04 -5.14 -7.67
C VAL A 266 -18.54 -5.00 -6.23
N PHE A 267 -18.15 -3.95 -5.51
CA PHE A 267 -18.66 -3.71 -4.15
C PHE A 267 -20.17 -3.53 -4.12
N TYR A 268 -20.73 -2.80 -5.10
CA TYR A 268 -22.18 -2.66 -5.25
C TYR A 268 -22.85 -4.02 -5.50
N GLN A 269 -22.28 -4.89 -6.35
CA GLN A 269 -22.83 -6.22 -6.62
C GLN A 269 -22.95 -7.07 -5.35
N PHE A 270 -21.99 -6.96 -4.42
CA PHE A 270 -21.96 -7.73 -3.18
C PHE A 270 -22.48 -6.96 -1.96
N ARG A 271 -23.24 -5.87 -2.11
CA ARG A 271 -23.85 -5.17 -0.97
C ARG A 271 -24.94 -6.00 -0.31
N LEU A 272 -25.24 -5.72 0.96
CA LEU A 272 -26.39 -6.33 1.64
C LEU A 272 -27.73 -5.92 0.97
N PRO A 273 -28.70 -6.84 0.76
CA PRO A 273 -29.97 -6.56 0.05
C PRO A 273 -30.77 -5.37 0.56
N ARG A 274 -30.72 -5.07 1.87
CA ARG A 274 -31.39 -3.89 2.44
C ARG A 274 -30.79 -2.54 1.99
N TYR A 275 -29.66 -2.56 1.30
CA TYR A 275 -29.02 -1.42 0.66
C TYR A 275 -29.14 -1.49 -0.87
N GLU A 276 -30.01 -2.36 -1.41
CA GLU A 276 -30.45 -2.22 -2.79
C GLU A 276 -31.23 -0.92 -2.96
N PRO A 277 -31.08 -0.22 -4.10
CA PRO A 277 -31.96 0.88 -4.43
C PRO A 277 -33.39 0.38 -4.30
N VAL A 278 -34.13 0.95 -3.36
CA VAL A 278 -35.56 0.68 -3.25
C VAL A 278 -36.16 1.19 -4.54
N ASP A 279 -36.76 0.31 -5.34
CA ASP A 279 -37.49 0.70 -6.54
C ASP A 279 -38.48 1.80 -6.12
N PRO A 280 -38.40 3.03 -6.70
CA PRO A 280 -39.33 4.10 -6.37
C PRO A 280 -40.80 3.65 -6.46
N GLN A 281 -41.12 2.68 -7.32
CA GLN A 281 -42.48 2.13 -7.46
C GLN A 281 -42.91 1.25 -6.27
N SER A 282 -41.97 0.60 -5.59
CA SER A 282 -42.24 -0.25 -4.41
C SER A 282 -42.57 0.52 -3.13
N LEU A 283 -42.15 1.79 -3.05
CA LEU A 283 -42.51 2.68 -1.94
C LEU A 283 -43.96 3.17 -2.04
N VAL A 284 -44.51 3.30 -3.25
CA VAL A 284 -45.87 3.81 -3.46
C VAL A 284 -46.92 2.80 -2.97
N SER A 285 -46.67 1.49 -3.10
CA SER A 285 -47.60 0.45 -2.63
C SER A 285 -47.70 0.32 -1.11
N HIS A 286 -46.73 0.83 -0.35
CA HIS A 286 -46.76 0.79 1.11
C HIS A 286 -47.41 2.02 1.77
N VAL A 287 -47.57 3.12 1.03
CA VAL A 287 -48.21 4.35 1.56
C VAL A 287 -49.74 4.31 1.44
N SER A 288 -50.31 3.47 0.57
CA SER A 288 -51.76 3.34 0.36
C SER A 288 -52.52 2.59 1.47
N HIS A 289 -51.85 2.12 2.52
CA HIS A 289 -52.48 1.40 3.65
C HIS A 289 -52.32 2.10 5.01
N LEU A 290 -51.98 3.38 5.05
CA LEU A 290 -52.06 4.13 6.30
C LEU A 290 -53.53 4.39 6.64
N PRO A 291 -54.03 3.96 7.83
CA PRO A 291 -55.38 4.28 8.25
C PRO A 291 -55.52 5.79 8.42
N GLN A 292 -56.52 6.37 7.74
CA GLN A 292 -56.90 7.76 7.94
C GLN A 292 -57.39 7.91 9.39
N ILE A 293 -56.63 8.65 10.19
CA ILE A 293 -57.01 9.00 11.56
C ILE A 293 -57.99 10.17 11.45
N ASN A 294 -59.25 9.93 11.83
CA ASN A 294 -60.26 10.95 12.10
C ASN A 294 -60.01 11.62 13.46
#